data_AF-A0A919SB19-F1
#
_entry.id   AF-A0A919SB19-F1
#
_cell.length_a   1.000
_cell.length_b   1.000
_cell.length_c   1.000
_cell.angle_alpha   90.00
_cell.angle_beta   90.00
_cell.angle_gamma   90.00
#
_symmetry.space_group_name_H-M   'P 1'
#
loop_
_entity.id
_entity.type
_entity.pdbx_description
1 polymer ?
#
loop_
_entity_poly.entity_id
_entity_poly.type
_entity_poly.pdbx_seq_one_letter_code
_entity_poly.pdbx_strand_id
1 'polypeptide(L)'
;MTAPYPTGHSRDHAEEVGETSVGELIGNISNDLSTLFRQEVELAKVELKEEAGKAGKAAGMLGAAAFAGYLVLVLLSFALVAALSNVMDPGWAALIVAVLWGIVGAVLYSNGRKKLKTVDPTPRRTVDTLKEDAQWLKNPTG
;
A
#
# COMPACT_ATOMS: atom_id res chain seq x y z
N MET A 1 -49.57 19.17 -73.52
CA MET A 1 -48.69 19.89 -72.57
C MET A 1 -49.59 20.30 -71.42
N THR A 2 -49.52 19.75 -70.22
CA THR A 2 -48.39 19.71 -69.27
C THR A 2 -48.47 18.47 -68.34
N ALA A 3 -47.35 18.17 -67.69
CA ALA A 3 -46.95 16.89 -67.09
C ALA A 3 -47.69 16.47 -65.79
N PRO A 4 -47.70 15.17 -65.44
CA PRO A 4 -47.96 14.71 -64.07
C PRO A 4 -46.70 14.81 -63.20
N TYR A 5 -46.84 15.38 -62.00
CA TYR A 5 -45.84 15.34 -60.92
C TYR A 5 -45.77 13.91 -60.33
N PRO A 6 -44.58 13.32 -60.17
CA PRO A 6 -44.40 12.14 -59.33
C PRO A 6 -44.34 12.55 -57.85
N THR A 7 -45.23 11.97 -57.07
CA THR A 7 -45.24 12.03 -55.60
C THR A 7 -44.26 11.01 -55.00
N GLY A 8 -43.48 11.46 -54.03
CA GLY A 8 -43.09 10.62 -52.89
C GLY A 8 -41.73 9.96 -52.96
N HIS A 9 -40.73 10.62 -52.38
CA HIS A 9 -39.70 9.93 -51.60
C HIS A 9 -39.60 10.61 -50.23
N SER A 10 -40.50 10.19 -49.34
CA SER A 10 -40.40 10.46 -47.92
C SER A 10 -40.45 9.13 -47.18
N ARG A 11 -39.54 8.20 -47.51
CA ARG A 11 -39.31 6.95 -46.79
C ARG A 11 -37.90 6.41 -47.06
N ASP A 12 -36.88 7.09 -46.56
CA ASP A 12 -35.52 6.50 -46.48
C ASP A 12 -34.89 6.65 -45.08
N HIS A 13 -35.71 6.94 -44.05
CA HIS A 13 -35.23 7.04 -42.66
C HIS A 13 -36.00 6.14 -41.68
N ALA A 14 -36.73 5.14 -42.18
CA ALA A 14 -37.54 4.26 -41.33
C ALA A 14 -37.09 2.79 -41.32
N GLU A 15 -35.98 2.44 -41.99
CA GLU A 15 -35.52 1.04 -42.13
C GLU A 15 -34.09 0.77 -41.62
N GLU A 16 -33.53 1.64 -40.78
CA GLU A 16 -32.23 1.42 -40.11
C GLU A 16 -32.34 1.40 -38.57
N VAL A 17 -33.49 0.95 -38.04
CA VAL A 17 -33.71 0.83 -36.58
C VAL A 17 -34.13 -0.59 -36.16
N GLY A 18 -34.22 -1.53 -37.09
CA GLY A 18 -34.43 -2.95 -36.80
C GLY A 18 -33.15 -3.73 -37.05
N GLU A 19 -32.77 -4.60 -36.10
CA GLU A 19 -31.69 -5.61 -36.19
C GLU A 19 -30.37 -5.35 -35.46
N THR A 20 -30.37 -4.63 -34.32
CA THR A 20 -29.39 -5.00 -33.28
C THR A 20 -29.89 -6.28 -32.61
N SER A 21 -29.26 -7.41 -32.94
CA SER A 21 -29.53 -8.71 -32.34
C SER A 21 -29.34 -8.67 -30.82
N VAL A 22 -30.18 -9.38 -30.06
CA VAL A 22 -30.01 -9.54 -28.59
C VAL A 22 -28.61 -10.09 -28.24
N GLY A 23 -28.02 -10.89 -29.13
CA GLY A 23 -26.65 -11.37 -28.97
C GLY A 23 -25.59 -10.28 -29.11
N GLU A 24 -25.83 -9.27 -29.93
CA GLU A 24 -24.93 -8.12 -30.14
C GLU A 24 -25.02 -7.13 -28.96
N LEU A 25 -26.22 -6.93 -28.40
CA LEU A 25 -26.43 -6.15 -27.17
C LEU A 25 -25.71 -6.77 -25.96
N ILE A 26 -25.80 -8.10 -25.76
CA ILE A 26 -25.09 -8.79 -24.68
C ILE A 26 -23.57 -8.76 -24.89
N GLY A 27 -23.12 -8.85 -26.15
CA GLY A 27 -21.70 -8.69 -26.51
C GLY A 27 -21.17 -7.30 -26.14
N ASN A 28 -21.93 -6.25 -26.45
CA ASN A 28 -21.58 -4.87 -26.13
C ASN A 28 -21.55 -4.62 -24.61
N ILE A 29 -22.54 -5.09 -23.84
CA ILE A 29 -22.55 -4.97 -22.37
C ILE A 29 -21.35 -5.71 -21.75
N SER A 30 -21.00 -6.89 -22.26
CA SER A 30 -19.85 -7.66 -21.76
C SER A 30 -18.52 -6.94 -22.03
N ASN A 31 -18.40 -6.29 -23.20
CA ASN A 31 -17.24 -5.49 -23.55
C ASN A 31 -17.14 -4.21 -22.70
N ASP A 32 -18.27 -3.55 -22.44
CA ASP A 32 -18.33 -2.36 -21.57
C ASP A 32 -17.93 -2.72 -20.13
N LEU A 33 -18.43 -3.85 -19.61
CA LEU A 33 -18.08 -4.31 -18.27
C LEU A 33 -16.60 -4.73 -18.16
N SER A 34 -16.06 -5.39 -19.18
CA SER A 34 -14.63 -5.70 -19.29
C SER A 34 -13.77 -4.42 -19.33
N THR A 35 -14.27 -3.39 -20.00
CA THR A 35 -13.63 -2.07 -20.09
C THR A 35 -13.64 -1.37 -18.73
N LEU A 36 -14.77 -1.35 -18.02
CA LEU A 36 -14.87 -0.80 -16.66
C LEU A 36 -13.94 -1.52 -15.68
N PHE A 37 -13.93 -2.86 -15.71
CA PHE A 37 -13.04 -3.64 -14.84
C PHE A 37 -11.56 -3.32 -15.08
N ARG A 38 -11.16 -3.18 -16.35
CA ARG A 38 -9.79 -2.76 -16.70
C ARG A 38 -9.48 -1.36 -16.17
N GLN A 39 -10.41 -0.42 -16.30
CA GLN A 39 -10.24 0.95 -15.79
C GLN A 39 -10.12 0.97 -14.27
N GLU A 40 -10.92 0.19 -13.55
CA GLU A 40 -10.86 0.11 -12.08
C GLU A 40 -9.53 -0.48 -11.61
N VAL A 41 -9.01 -1.50 -12.32
CA VAL A 41 -7.67 -2.05 -12.07
C VAL A 41 -6.57 -1.02 -12.41
N GLU A 42 -6.71 -0.26 -13.49
CA GLU A 42 -5.75 0.80 -13.84
C GLU A 42 -5.74 1.93 -12.82
N LEU A 43 -6.93 2.36 -12.36
CA LEU A 43 -7.07 3.35 -11.30
C LEU A 43 -6.45 2.87 -9.99
N ALA A 44 -6.77 1.64 -9.57
CA ALA A 44 -6.18 1.04 -8.37
C ALA A 44 -4.65 0.95 -8.47
N LYS A 45 -4.09 0.65 -9.66
CA LYS A 45 -2.64 0.67 -9.88
C LYS A 45 -2.06 2.08 -9.72
N VAL A 46 -2.73 3.11 -10.23
CA VAL A 46 -2.27 4.50 -10.09
C VAL A 46 -2.28 4.92 -8.62
N GLU A 47 -3.39 4.69 -7.92
CA GLU A 47 -3.51 5.03 -6.50
C GLU A 47 -2.50 4.27 -5.64
N LEU A 48 -2.33 2.96 -5.87
CA LEU A 48 -1.29 2.17 -5.20
C LEU A 48 0.12 2.70 -5.46
N LYS A 49 0.42 3.14 -6.70
CA LYS A 49 1.73 3.71 -7.02
C LYS A 49 1.97 5.04 -6.31
N GLU A 50 0.94 5.88 -6.22
CA GLU A 50 1.02 7.15 -5.50
C GLU A 50 1.24 6.91 -3.99
N GLU A 51 0.46 6.03 -3.38
CA GLU A 51 0.58 5.66 -1.98
C GLU A 51 1.93 4.98 -1.68
N ALA A 52 2.40 4.08 -2.56
CA ALA A 52 3.73 3.50 -2.45
C ALA A 52 4.84 4.55 -2.54
N GLY A 53 4.68 5.56 -3.40
CA GLY A 53 5.62 6.68 -3.49
C GLY A 53 5.66 7.54 -2.22
N LYS A 54 4.49 7.87 -1.66
CA LYS A 54 4.36 8.60 -0.39
C LYS A 54 4.99 7.81 0.75
N ALA A 55 4.64 6.54 0.89
CA ALA A 55 5.19 5.64 1.90
C ALA A 55 6.71 5.48 1.75
N GLY A 56 7.20 5.32 0.52
CA GLY A 56 8.64 5.23 0.21
C GLY A 56 9.40 6.50 0.60
N LYS A 57 8.85 7.69 0.28
CA LYS A 57 9.44 8.97 0.69
C LYS A 57 9.45 9.11 2.22
N ALA A 58 8.35 8.77 2.89
CA ALA A 58 8.25 8.81 4.34
C ALA A 58 9.26 7.86 5.00
N ALA A 59 9.36 6.62 4.53
CA ALA A 59 10.34 5.66 4.98
C ALA A 59 11.78 6.15 4.75
N GLY A 60 12.06 6.75 3.60
CA GLY A 60 13.35 7.36 3.28
C GLY A 60 13.71 8.51 4.24
N MET A 61 12.78 9.42 4.52
CA MET A 61 12.98 10.53 5.46
C MET A 61 13.19 10.03 6.89
N LEU A 62 12.40 9.05 7.35
CA LEU A 62 12.58 8.44 8.67
C LEU A 62 13.90 7.68 8.79
N GLY A 63 14.31 6.97 7.73
CA GLY A 63 15.60 6.30 7.67
C GLY A 63 16.77 7.29 7.76
N ALA A 64 16.70 8.38 7.00
CA ALA A 64 17.70 9.45 7.06
C ALA A 64 17.74 10.13 8.43
N ALA A 65 16.58 10.40 9.04
CA ALA A 65 16.49 10.95 10.39
C ALA A 65 17.09 10.02 11.44
N ALA A 66 16.81 8.71 11.35
CA ALA A 66 17.41 7.72 12.24
C ALA A 66 18.93 7.65 12.10
N PHE A 67 19.45 7.72 10.86
CA PHE A 67 20.89 7.75 10.59
C PHE A 67 21.55 9.04 11.13
N ALA A 68 20.94 10.19 10.88
CA ALA A 68 21.43 11.46 11.42
C ALA A 68 21.41 11.47 12.96
N GLY A 69 20.34 10.96 13.58
CA GLY A 69 20.25 10.78 15.02
C GLY A 69 21.34 9.85 15.57
N TYR A 70 21.63 8.75 14.88
CA TYR A 70 22.75 7.87 15.23
C TYR A 70 24.10 8.59 15.20
N LEU A 71 24.38 9.37 14.15
CA LEU A 71 25.61 10.17 14.07
C LEU A 71 25.72 11.19 15.21
N VAL A 72 24.61 11.85 15.57
CA VAL A 72 24.57 12.75 16.73
C VAL A 72 24.96 12.01 18.01
N LEU A 73 24.41 10.81 18.25
CA LEU A 73 24.75 10.01 19.43
C LEU A 73 26.23 9.58 19.45
N VAL A 74 26.80 9.23 18.29
CA VAL A 74 28.23 8.92 18.17
C VAL A 74 29.08 10.14 18.50
N LEU A 75 28.78 11.30 17.92
CA LEU A 75 29.52 12.54 18.19
C LEU A 75 29.38 12.98 19.65
N LEU A 76 28.19 12.87 20.24
CA LEU A 76 27.97 13.14 21.66
C LEU A 76 28.75 12.18 22.56
N SER A 77 28.90 10.92 22.15
CA SER A 77 29.72 9.95 22.89
C SER A 77 31.19 10.36 22.90
N PHE A 78 31.74 10.75 21.75
CA PHE A 78 33.10 11.29 21.68
C PHE A 78 33.26 12.59 22.48
N ALA A 79 32.29 13.51 22.37
CA ALA A 79 32.29 14.75 23.13
C ALA A 79 32.27 14.49 24.65
N LEU A 80 31.48 13.51 25.09
CA LEU A 80 31.41 13.12 26.50
C LEU A 80 32.72 12.51 26.98
N VAL A 81 33.34 11.61 26.21
CA VAL A 81 34.67 11.07 26.53
C VAL A 81 35.70 12.20 26.62
N ALA A 82 35.70 13.13 25.65
CA ALA A 82 36.61 14.26 25.64
C ALA A 82 36.37 15.18 26.86
N ALA A 83 35.13 15.45 27.22
CA ALA A 83 34.77 16.25 28.39
C ALA A 83 35.28 15.59 29.68
N LEU A 84 35.00 14.30 29.89
CA LEU A 84 35.48 13.55 31.07
C LEU A 84 37.01 13.48 31.10
N SER A 85 37.67 13.37 29.94
CA SER A 85 39.13 13.34 29.83
C SER A 85 39.82 14.61 30.36
N ASN A 86 39.10 15.71 30.60
CA ASN A 86 39.66 16.90 31.25
C ASN A 86 39.88 16.70 32.77
N VAL A 87 39.24 15.71 33.38
CA VAL A 87 39.27 15.48 34.84
C VAL A 87 39.68 14.05 35.22
N MET A 88 39.84 13.15 34.25
CA MET A 88 40.31 11.77 34.47
C MET A 88 41.04 11.23 33.25
N ASP A 89 41.69 10.07 33.39
CA ASP A 89 42.36 9.40 32.28
C ASP A 89 41.36 9.01 31.16
N PRO A 90 41.73 9.18 29.86
CA PRO A 90 40.85 8.87 28.74
C PRO A 90 40.31 7.44 28.70
N GLY A 91 41.08 6.46 29.19
CA GLY A 91 40.65 5.07 29.26
C GLY A 91 39.47 4.88 30.22
N TRP A 92 39.52 5.51 31.39
CA TRP A 92 38.41 5.48 32.35
C TRP A 92 37.20 6.26 31.86
N ALA A 93 37.42 7.41 31.20
CA ALA A 93 36.35 8.16 30.56
C ALA A 93 35.61 7.32 29.51
N ALA A 94 36.34 6.66 28.62
CA ALA A 94 35.77 5.77 27.61
C ALA A 94 35.03 4.58 28.23
N LEU A 95 35.56 3.98 29.31
CA LEU A 95 34.90 2.88 30.01
C LEU A 95 33.54 3.30 30.60
N ILE A 96 33.46 4.49 31.21
CA ILE A 96 32.20 5.02 31.76
C ILE A 96 31.16 5.19 30.65
N VAL A 97 31.55 5.79 29.52
CA VAL A 97 30.63 5.97 28.38
C VAL A 97 30.21 4.63 27.77
N ALA A 98 31.11 3.64 27.72
CA ALA A 98 30.80 2.29 27.28
C ALA A 98 29.79 1.59 28.21
N VAL A 99 29.95 1.72 29.54
CA VAL A 99 28.99 1.18 30.51
C VAL A 99 27.62 1.85 30.37
N LEU A 100 27.59 3.17 30.17
CA LEU A 100 26.35 3.90 29.91
C LEU A 100 25.60 3.33 28.70
N TRP A 101 26.28 3.13 27.57
CA TRP A 101 25.67 2.51 26.38
C TRP A 101 25.30 1.05 26.60
N GLY A 102 26.07 0.31 27.40
CA GLY A 102 25.75 -1.06 27.81
C GLY A 102 24.42 -1.14 28.55
N ILE A 103 24.16 -0.21 29.48
CA ILE A 103 22.90 -0.12 30.21
C ILE A 103 21.74 0.22 29.25
N VAL A 104 21.91 1.23 28.40
CA VAL A 104 20.91 1.60 27.39
C VAL A 104 20.58 0.40 26.51
N GLY A 105 21.60 -0.30 26.00
CA GLY A 105 21.44 -1.50 25.18
C GLY A 105 20.71 -2.63 25.91
N ALA A 106 21.05 -2.89 27.17
CA ALA A 106 20.39 -3.93 27.97
C ALA A 106 18.89 -3.63 28.19
N VAL A 107 18.53 -2.36 28.43
CA VAL A 107 17.13 -1.94 28.59
C VAL A 107 16.38 -2.08 27.27
N LEU A 108 16.93 -1.57 26.16
CA LEU A 108 16.32 -1.66 24.84
C LEU A 108 16.12 -3.11 24.41
N TYR A 109 17.14 -3.96 24.57
CA TYR A 109 17.07 -5.39 24.27
C TYR A 109 15.97 -6.07 25.10
N SER A 110 15.93 -5.81 26.40
CA SER A 110 14.94 -6.41 27.30
C SER A 110 13.51 -6.02 26.92
N ASN A 111 13.27 -4.74 26.62
CA ASN A 111 11.95 -4.25 26.22
C ASN A 111 11.55 -4.73 24.83
N GLY A 112 12.47 -4.69 23.87
CA GLY A 112 12.26 -5.21 22.51
C GLY A 112 11.90 -6.69 22.53
N ARG A 113 12.65 -7.50 23.29
CA ARG A 113 12.37 -8.93 23.45
C ARG A 113 11.00 -9.19 24.08
N LYS A 114 10.61 -8.42 25.09
CA LYS A 114 9.26 -8.54 25.70
C LYS A 114 8.17 -8.25 24.68
N LYS A 115 8.33 -7.19 23.88
CA LYS A 115 7.32 -6.77 22.91
C LYS A 115 7.24 -7.72 21.71
N LEU A 116 8.35 -8.29 21.27
CA LEU A 116 8.36 -9.31 20.23
C LEU A 116 7.60 -10.58 20.66
N LYS A 117 7.64 -10.95 21.94
CA LYS A 117 6.88 -12.11 22.46
C LYS A 117 5.36 -11.92 22.39
N THR A 118 4.88 -10.69 22.28
CA THR A 118 3.43 -10.40 22.19
C THR A 118 2.93 -10.26 20.76
N VAL A 119 3.81 -10.34 19.76
CA VAL A 119 3.41 -10.27 18.34
C VAL A 119 2.92 -11.66 17.90
N ASP A 120 1.63 -11.79 17.59
CA ASP A 120 1.11 -12.94 16.85
C ASP A 120 1.14 -12.61 15.34
N PRO A 121 2.03 -13.24 14.55
CA PRO A 121 2.15 -12.97 13.12
C PRO A 121 0.98 -13.52 12.30
N THR A 122 0.11 -14.34 12.91
CA THR A 122 -1.03 -14.94 12.20
C THR A 122 -2.25 -14.03 12.33
N PRO A 123 -2.81 -13.51 11.22
CA PRO A 123 -4.07 -12.78 11.25
C PRO A 123 -5.24 -13.77 11.41
N ARG A 124 -5.40 -14.32 12.63
CA ARG A 124 -6.37 -15.39 12.93
C ARG A 124 -7.78 -15.02 12.50
N ARG A 125 -8.22 -13.79 12.78
CA ARG A 125 -9.53 -13.25 12.37
C ARG A 125 -9.74 -13.36 10.85
N THR A 126 -8.78 -12.92 10.05
CA THR A 126 -8.87 -12.98 8.59
C THR A 126 -8.87 -14.41 8.08
N VAL A 127 -8.02 -15.27 8.65
CA VAL A 127 -7.97 -16.69 8.28
C VAL A 127 -9.27 -17.41 8.65
N ASP A 128 -9.88 -17.08 9.79
CA ASP A 128 -11.12 -17.68 10.27
C ASP A 128 -12.32 -17.23 9.42
N THR A 129 -12.42 -15.94 9.07
CA THR A 129 -13.46 -15.46 8.14
C THR A 129 -13.34 -16.12 6.76
N LEU A 130 -12.12 -16.23 6.21
CA LEU A 130 -11.92 -16.92 4.92
C LEU A 130 -12.28 -18.41 4.97
N LYS A 131 -12.11 -19.07 6.13
CA LYS A 131 -12.54 -20.46 6.32
C LYS A 131 -14.04 -20.58 6.41
N GLU A 132 -14.71 -19.65 7.09
CA GLU A 132 -16.17 -19.59 7.18
C GLU A 132 -16.78 -19.37 5.79
N ASP A 133 -16.26 -18.41 5.02
CA ASP A 133 -16.68 -18.13 3.65
C ASP A 133 -16.48 -19.37 2.74
N ALA A 134 -15.32 -20.03 2.86
CA ALA A 134 -15.04 -21.26 2.12
C ALA A 134 -15.93 -22.43 2.54
N GLN A 135 -16.30 -22.54 3.82
CA GLN A 135 -17.22 -23.56 4.32
C GLN A 135 -18.65 -23.32 3.83
N TRP A 136 -19.11 -22.07 3.82
CA TRP A 136 -20.42 -21.70 3.28
C TRP A 136 -20.56 -22.05 1.79
N LEU A 137 -19.53 -21.78 0.99
CA LEU A 137 -19.49 -22.16 -0.42
C LEU A 137 -19.49 -23.68 -0.64
N LYS A 138 -19.00 -24.47 0.32
CA LYS A 138 -18.87 -25.92 0.20
C LYS A 138 -20.14 -26.68 0.61
N ASN A 139 -20.88 -26.14 1.58
CA ASN A 139 -22.17 -26.67 2.03
C ASN A 139 -23.21 -25.54 2.06
N PRO A 140 -23.70 -25.08 0.89
CA PRO A 140 -24.80 -24.13 0.85
C PRO A 140 -26.06 -24.86 1.34
N THR A 141 -26.35 -24.78 2.63
CA THR A 141 -27.65 -25.19 3.18
C THR A 141 -28.65 -24.11 2.78
N GLY A 142 -29.30 -24.34 1.63
CA GLY A 142 -30.60 -23.76 1.30
C GLY A 142 -31.73 -24.58 1.89
#